data_AF-A0A2S6GXI9-F1
#
_entry.id   AF-A0A2S6GXI9-F1
#
_cell.length_a   1.000
_cell.length_b   1.000
_cell.length_c   1.000
_cell.angle_alpha   90.00
_cell.angle_beta   90.00
_cell.angle_gamma   90.00
#
_symmetry.space_group_name_H-M   'P 1'
#
loop_
_entity.id
_entity.type
_entity.pdbx_description
1 polymer ?
#
loop_
_entity_poly.entity_id
_entity_poly.type
_entity_poly.pdbx_seq_one_letter_code
_entity_poly.pdbx_strand_id
1 'polypeptide(L)'
;MVFIMKRNKITGTLSKDKLKKHKQRVAFHEAGHTAGIYLNNKARRLPPVFFKIVFKGMSGATDTDARPYQTTDDDCIARVEGGRLIEFLPLSMQNLTEHNDANRQSAKDYMAAFDADVINLLIGPLAEAKYVVDKDDELFNRQLINLKALKNYGGSSDLALVDEYLQSFSADEQQKTDKLNELFTAAFDFVNNDANWAAITKLADYIYGASENIIDYEEVVSILEQSVAHFQNRRSKARRHYNG
;
A
#
# COMPACT_ATOMS: atom_id res chain seq x y z
N MET A 1 52.90 -11.39 28.96
CA MET A 1 51.78 -10.45 29.15
C MET A 1 50.96 -10.44 27.86
N VAL A 2 49.82 -11.13 27.84
CA VAL A 2 49.00 -11.29 26.62
C VAL A 2 47.82 -10.32 26.71
N PHE A 3 47.76 -9.35 25.78
CA PHE A 3 46.59 -8.51 25.59
C PHE A 3 45.52 -9.31 24.86
N ILE A 4 44.47 -9.72 25.59
CA ILE A 4 43.24 -10.23 24.98
C ILE A 4 42.42 -9.02 24.53
N MET A 5 42.51 -8.66 23.26
CA MET A 5 41.56 -7.71 22.66
C MET A 5 40.19 -8.40 22.55
N LYS A 6 39.25 -7.99 23.42
CA LYS A 6 37.82 -8.30 23.28
C LYS A 6 37.34 -7.77 21.92
N ARG A 7 37.01 -8.68 20.99
CA ARG A 7 36.31 -8.33 19.76
C ARG A 7 34.89 -7.86 20.10
N ASN A 8 34.59 -6.64 19.67
CA ASN A 8 33.37 -5.91 19.96
C ASN A 8 32.10 -6.62 19.48
N LYS A 9 31.10 -6.66 20.37
CA LYS A 9 29.72 -7.17 20.22
C LYS A 9 28.85 -6.25 19.33
N ILE A 10 29.43 -5.60 18.33
CA ILE A 10 28.77 -4.53 17.52
C ILE A 10 28.01 -5.11 16.32
N THR A 11 28.39 -6.28 15.81
CA THR A 11 27.79 -6.89 14.61
C THR A 11 26.37 -7.41 14.83
N GLY A 12 26.05 -7.90 16.04
CA GLY A 12 24.72 -8.45 16.35
C GLY A 12 23.61 -7.41 16.57
N THR A 13 23.96 -6.21 17.05
CA THR A 13 22.98 -5.13 17.30
C THR A 13 22.58 -4.44 15.99
N LEU A 14 23.55 -4.16 15.12
CA LEU A 14 23.33 -3.50 13.83
C LEU A 14 22.43 -4.33 12.89
N SER A 15 22.54 -5.66 12.97
CA SER A 15 21.67 -6.61 12.24
C SER A 15 20.22 -6.57 12.75
N LYS A 16 20.02 -6.51 14.07
CA LYS A 16 18.68 -6.44 14.68
C LYS A 16 17.99 -5.11 14.40
N ASP A 17 18.73 -4.00 14.45
CA ASP A 17 18.17 -2.67 14.17
C ASP A 17 17.76 -2.53 12.70
N LYS A 18 18.55 -3.08 11.77
CA LYS A 18 18.19 -3.15 10.35
C LYS A 18 16.91 -3.97 10.13
N LEU A 19 16.82 -5.15 10.76
CA LEU A 19 15.63 -5.98 10.68
C LEU A 19 14.40 -5.28 11.26
N LYS A 20 14.55 -4.56 12.37
CA LYS A 20 13.47 -3.78 12.99
C LYS A 20 12.98 -2.69 12.05
N LYS A 21 13.89 -1.92 11.45
CA LYS A 21 13.55 -0.87 10.47
C LYS A 21 12.85 -1.45 9.25
N HIS A 22 13.34 -2.58 8.73
CA HIS A 22 12.71 -3.28 7.60
C HIS A 22 11.28 -3.71 7.92
N LYS A 23 11.06 -4.36 9.08
CA LYS A 23 9.72 -4.76 9.54
C LYS A 23 8.76 -3.57 9.65
N GLN A 24 9.23 -2.44 10.15
CA GLN A 24 8.40 -1.24 10.23
C GLN A 24 8.03 -0.71 8.84
N ARG A 25 8.99 -0.66 7.92
CA ARG A 25 8.73 -0.23 6.53
C ARG A 25 7.68 -1.10 5.86
N VAL A 26 7.83 -2.42 5.95
CA VAL A 26 6.83 -3.39 5.44
C VAL A 26 5.47 -3.18 6.11
N ALA A 27 5.41 -2.96 7.43
CA ALA A 27 4.13 -2.72 8.09
C ALA A 27 3.40 -1.47 7.58
N PHE A 28 4.13 -0.39 7.28
CA PHE A 28 3.55 0.81 6.66
C PHE A 28 3.14 0.59 5.20
N HIS A 29 3.92 -0.20 4.46
CA HIS A 29 3.61 -0.61 3.09
C HIS A 29 2.28 -1.37 3.02
N GLU A 30 2.15 -2.45 3.79
CA GLU A 30 0.95 -3.28 3.82
C GLU A 30 -0.26 -2.55 4.41
N ALA A 31 -0.06 -1.72 5.45
CA ALA A 31 -1.11 -0.87 5.99
C ALA A 31 -1.61 0.15 4.96
N GLY A 32 -0.71 0.66 4.12
CA GLY A 32 -1.02 1.55 3.01
C GLY A 32 -1.97 0.89 2.01
N HIS A 33 -1.59 -0.25 1.44
CA HIS A 33 -2.45 -1.00 0.51
C HIS A 33 -3.82 -1.27 1.10
N THR A 34 -3.82 -1.79 2.32
CA THR A 34 -5.02 -2.17 3.05
C THR A 34 -5.95 -0.98 3.30
N ALA A 35 -5.40 0.16 3.72
CA ALA A 35 -6.15 1.39 3.89
C ALA A 35 -6.69 1.91 2.57
N GLY A 36 -5.94 1.78 1.46
CA GLY A 36 -6.42 2.08 0.11
C GLY A 36 -7.63 1.22 -0.24
N ILE A 37 -7.47 -0.11 -0.22
CA ILE A 37 -8.52 -1.08 -0.56
C ILE A 37 -9.81 -0.81 0.23
N TYR A 38 -9.72 -0.46 1.50
CA TYR A 38 -10.92 -0.17 2.29
C TYR A 38 -11.42 1.28 2.13
N LEU A 39 -10.60 2.27 2.50
CA LEU A 39 -11.03 3.66 2.62
C LEU A 39 -11.17 4.35 1.26
N ASN A 40 -10.25 4.13 0.31
CA ASN A 40 -10.35 4.74 -1.02
C ASN A 40 -11.55 4.15 -1.78
N ASN A 41 -11.75 2.83 -1.74
CA ASN A 41 -12.91 2.21 -2.38
C ASN A 41 -14.23 2.69 -1.76
N LYS A 42 -14.30 2.79 -0.42
CA LYS A 42 -15.47 3.35 0.28
C LYS A 42 -15.74 4.80 -0.12
N ALA A 43 -14.70 5.64 -0.19
CA ALA A 43 -14.84 7.04 -0.61
C ALA A 43 -15.32 7.17 -2.07
N ARG A 44 -14.91 6.24 -2.93
CA ARG A 44 -15.33 6.13 -4.34
C ARG A 44 -16.67 5.42 -4.55
N ARG A 45 -17.31 4.93 -3.48
CA ARG A 45 -18.56 4.15 -3.51
C ARG A 45 -18.46 2.88 -4.36
N LEU A 46 -17.30 2.24 -4.33
CA LEU A 46 -17.05 0.99 -5.04
C LEU A 46 -17.52 -0.20 -4.20
N PRO A 47 -17.79 -1.36 -4.82
CA PRO A 47 -18.13 -2.58 -4.10
C PRO A 47 -17.06 -2.95 -3.07
N PRO A 48 -17.44 -3.49 -1.89
CA PRO A 48 -16.47 -4.03 -0.96
C PRO A 48 -15.77 -5.24 -1.58
N VAL A 49 -14.47 -5.33 -1.32
CA VAL A 49 -13.63 -6.47 -1.71
C VAL A 49 -12.94 -7.02 -0.47
N PHE A 50 -12.87 -8.33 -0.38
CA PHE A 50 -12.25 -9.02 0.74
C PHE A 50 -10.75 -9.19 0.50
N PHE A 51 -9.98 -9.08 1.57
CA PHE A 51 -8.55 -9.26 1.59
C PHE A 51 -8.12 -9.69 2.99
N LYS A 52 -6.87 -10.14 3.12
CA LYS A 52 -6.24 -10.45 4.41
C LYS A 52 -4.77 -10.11 4.34
N ILE A 53 -4.14 -9.89 5.49
CA ILE A 53 -2.70 -9.71 5.59
C ILE A 53 -2.10 -11.03 6.06
N VAL A 54 -1.17 -11.60 5.30
CA VAL A 54 -0.52 -12.86 5.61
C VAL A 54 0.95 -12.62 5.92
N PHE A 55 1.43 -13.17 7.03
CA PHE A 55 2.83 -13.11 7.42
C PHE A 55 3.57 -14.37 6.97
N LYS A 56 4.72 -14.21 6.30
CA LYS A 56 5.58 -15.34 5.94
C LYS A 56 6.24 -15.83 7.24
N GLY A 57 5.90 -17.03 7.69
CA GLY A 57 6.40 -17.59 8.94
C GLY A 57 7.93 -17.69 8.95
N MET A 58 8.58 -17.18 9.99
CA MET A 58 10.03 -17.34 10.25
C MET A 58 10.45 -18.80 10.57
N SER A 59 9.59 -19.78 10.28
CA SER A 59 9.86 -21.20 10.45
C SER A 59 10.32 -21.78 9.12
N GLY A 60 11.59 -22.20 9.05
CA GLY A 60 12.21 -22.81 7.86
C GLY A 60 11.54 -24.10 7.42
N ALA A 61 10.42 -23.98 6.72
CA ALA A 61 9.76 -25.05 5.98
C ALA A 61 10.07 -24.84 4.49
N THR A 62 10.66 -25.87 3.93
CA THR A 62 11.15 -26.00 2.55
C THR A 62 10.11 -25.62 1.51
N ASP A 63 10.55 -24.82 0.54
CA ASP A 63 9.91 -24.59 -0.75
C ASP A 63 9.54 -25.91 -1.42
N THR A 64 8.27 -26.27 -1.34
CA THR A 64 7.62 -27.11 -2.35
C THR A 64 6.19 -26.59 -2.47
N ASP A 65 5.92 -25.93 -3.59
CA ASP A 65 4.60 -25.57 -4.17
C ASP A 65 4.36 -24.07 -4.46
N ALA A 66 5.43 -23.27 -4.61
CA ALA A 66 5.32 -21.95 -5.22
C ALA A 66 5.36 -22.04 -6.75
N ARG A 67 4.28 -21.59 -7.41
CA ARG A 67 4.17 -21.40 -8.87
C ARG A 67 5.35 -20.57 -9.42
N PRO A 68 5.77 -20.77 -10.70
CA PRO A 68 7.05 -20.28 -11.23
C PRO A 68 7.10 -18.75 -11.51
N TYR A 69 6.21 -17.94 -10.95
CA TYR A 69 6.17 -16.48 -11.14
C TYR A 69 6.58 -15.67 -9.90
N GLN A 70 7.02 -16.31 -8.81
CA GLN A 70 7.61 -15.59 -7.68
C GLN A 70 9.09 -15.34 -7.93
N THR A 71 9.41 -14.39 -8.79
CA THR A 71 10.76 -13.84 -8.87
C THR A 71 11.00 -12.91 -7.69
N THR A 72 11.90 -13.36 -6.79
CA THR A 72 12.75 -12.55 -5.91
C THR A 72 12.05 -11.54 -4.99
N ASP A 73 11.33 -12.02 -3.98
CA ASP A 73 11.27 -11.26 -2.72
C ASP A 73 11.21 -12.23 -1.53
N ASP A 74 12.39 -12.75 -1.19
CA ASP A 74 12.54 -13.68 -0.06
C ASP A 74 12.53 -12.94 1.31
N ASP A 75 12.41 -11.61 1.31
CA ASP A 75 12.44 -10.73 2.49
C ASP A 75 11.06 -10.12 2.85
N CYS A 76 9.99 -10.53 2.16
CA CYS A 76 8.62 -10.07 2.43
C CYS A 76 8.05 -10.78 3.68
N ILE A 77 7.98 -10.03 4.80
CA ILE A 77 7.56 -10.55 6.12
C ILE A 77 6.03 -10.54 6.27
N ALA A 78 5.34 -9.67 5.53
CA ALA A 78 3.90 -9.56 5.49
C ALA A 78 3.46 -9.13 4.09
N ARG A 79 2.32 -9.62 3.60
CA ARG A 79 1.73 -9.22 2.32
C ARG A 79 0.20 -9.18 2.39
N VAL A 80 -0.44 -8.29 1.65
CA VAL A 80 -1.88 -8.34 1.39
C VAL A 80 -2.20 -9.42 0.34
N GLU A 81 -3.15 -10.29 0.65
CA GLU A 81 -3.77 -11.23 -0.31
C GLU A 81 -5.22 -10.80 -0.61
N GLY A 82 -5.57 -10.71 -1.90
CA GLY A 82 -6.91 -10.30 -2.35
C GLY A 82 -7.03 -8.80 -2.58
N GLY A 83 -8.25 -8.25 -2.45
CA GLY A 83 -8.48 -6.80 -2.41
C GLY A 83 -8.48 -6.03 -3.72
N ARG A 84 -8.30 -6.70 -4.87
CA ARG A 84 -8.47 -6.07 -6.20
C ARG A 84 -9.93 -6.11 -6.64
N LEU A 85 -10.38 -5.04 -7.29
CA LEU A 85 -11.70 -4.96 -7.91
C LEU A 85 -11.73 -5.66 -9.29
N ILE A 86 -10.59 -5.69 -9.98
CA ILE A 86 -10.42 -6.38 -11.26
C ILE A 86 -9.57 -7.63 -11.03
N GLU A 87 -10.20 -8.81 -11.16
CA GLU A 87 -9.52 -10.09 -11.04
C GLU A 87 -8.68 -10.43 -12.28
N PHE A 88 -9.21 -10.09 -13.47
CA PHE A 88 -8.60 -10.38 -14.77
C PHE A 88 -8.57 -9.13 -15.65
N LEU A 89 -7.37 -8.71 -16.03
CA LEU A 89 -7.20 -7.59 -16.97
C LEU A 89 -7.57 -8.06 -18.39
N PRO A 90 -8.38 -7.29 -19.13
CA PRO A 90 -8.65 -7.55 -20.53
C PRO A 90 -7.38 -7.27 -21.36
N LEU A 91 -7.28 -7.91 -22.54
CA LEU A 91 -6.18 -7.64 -23.47
C LEU A 91 -6.15 -6.19 -23.97
N SER A 92 -7.32 -5.54 -24.07
CA SER A 92 -7.46 -4.14 -24.41
C SER A 92 -8.81 -3.60 -23.97
N MET A 93 -8.78 -2.41 -23.37
CA MET A 93 -9.96 -1.66 -22.95
C MET A 93 -10.80 -1.13 -24.12
N GLN A 94 -10.23 -1.01 -25.32
CA GLN A 94 -10.93 -0.49 -26.50
C GLN A 94 -12.10 -1.40 -26.91
N ASN A 95 -12.02 -2.69 -26.59
CA ASN A 95 -13.06 -3.67 -26.93
C ASN A 95 -14.31 -3.57 -26.04
N LEU A 96 -14.27 -2.82 -24.92
CA LEU A 96 -15.39 -2.69 -23.98
C LEU A 96 -16.33 -1.53 -24.31
N THR A 97 -15.92 -0.61 -25.18
CA THR A 97 -16.68 0.61 -25.53
C THR A 97 -17.48 0.48 -26.81
N GLU A 98 -17.31 -0.62 -27.55
CA GLU A 98 -18.04 -0.91 -28.78
C GLU A 98 -19.38 -1.61 -28.45
N HIS A 99 -20.48 -1.00 -28.91
CA HIS A 99 -21.88 -1.48 -28.92
C HIS A 99 -22.69 -1.37 -27.60
N ASN A 100 -23.81 -0.62 -27.64
CA ASN A 100 -24.90 -0.50 -26.64
C ASN A 100 -24.68 0.33 -25.35
N ASP A 101 -25.75 0.98 -24.89
CA ASP A 101 -25.78 1.79 -23.65
C ASP A 101 -25.52 0.96 -22.39
N ALA A 102 -25.86 -0.34 -22.38
CA ALA A 102 -25.50 -1.26 -21.32
C ALA A 102 -23.97 -1.46 -21.20
N ASN A 103 -23.24 -1.47 -22.32
CA ASN A 103 -21.78 -1.54 -22.31
C ASN A 103 -21.13 -0.24 -21.82
N ARG A 104 -21.80 0.90 -21.98
CA ARG A 104 -21.29 2.19 -21.47
C ARG A 104 -21.25 2.26 -19.94
N GLN A 105 -22.26 1.73 -19.25
CA GLN A 105 -22.24 1.69 -17.79
C GLN A 105 -21.17 0.70 -17.29
N SER A 106 -21.10 -0.49 -17.88
CA SER A 106 -20.07 -1.49 -17.57
C SER A 106 -18.64 -0.95 -17.81
N ALA A 107 -18.42 -0.18 -18.89
CA ALA A 107 -17.14 0.46 -19.15
C ALA A 107 -16.78 1.53 -18.10
N LYS A 108 -17.77 2.31 -17.63
CA LYS A 108 -17.55 3.28 -16.55
C LYS A 108 -17.23 2.59 -15.22
N ASP A 109 -17.98 1.56 -14.87
CA ASP A 109 -17.78 0.80 -13.64
C ASP A 109 -16.41 0.12 -13.64
N TYR A 110 -16.04 -0.48 -14.78
CA TYR A 110 -14.70 -1.01 -14.98
C TYR A 110 -13.63 0.09 -14.81
N MET A 111 -13.81 1.26 -15.42
CA MET A 111 -12.80 2.33 -15.31
C MET A 111 -12.69 2.89 -13.88
N ALA A 112 -13.80 2.93 -13.15
CA ALA A 112 -13.76 3.29 -11.74
C ALA A 112 -12.98 2.25 -10.90
N ALA A 113 -13.15 0.95 -11.21
CA ALA A 113 -12.40 -0.13 -10.59
C ALA A 113 -10.91 -0.09 -10.95
N PHE A 114 -10.58 0.14 -12.23
CA PHE A 114 -9.23 0.32 -12.73
C PHE A 114 -8.49 1.43 -12.00
N ASP A 115 -9.10 2.61 -11.93
CA ASP A 115 -8.52 3.76 -11.27
C ASP A 115 -8.26 3.47 -9.79
N ALA A 116 -9.22 2.83 -9.12
CA ALA A 116 -9.11 2.49 -7.72
C ALA A 116 -8.02 1.44 -7.47
N ASP A 117 -7.93 0.38 -8.27
CA ASP A 117 -6.90 -0.65 -8.11
C ASP A 117 -5.50 -0.07 -8.31
N VAL A 118 -5.26 0.73 -9.34
CA VAL A 118 -3.96 1.39 -9.55
C VAL A 118 -3.63 2.35 -8.41
N ILE A 119 -4.59 3.13 -7.92
CA ILE A 119 -4.38 4.00 -6.76
C ILE A 119 -4.04 3.18 -5.52
N ASN A 120 -4.77 2.09 -5.25
CA ASN A 120 -4.55 1.23 -4.10
C ASN A 120 -3.18 0.55 -4.15
N LEU A 121 -2.69 0.20 -5.35
CA LEU A 121 -1.32 -0.29 -5.57
C LEU A 121 -0.26 0.77 -5.26
N LEU A 122 -0.49 2.03 -5.62
CA LEU A 122 0.48 3.10 -5.37
C LEU A 122 0.51 3.57 -3.90
N ILE A 123 -0.60 3.42 -3.16
CA ILE A 123 -0.71 3.86 -1.76
C ILE A 123 0.28 3.13 -0.84
N GLY A 124 0.52 1.82 -1.05
CA GLY A 124 1.47 1.03 -0.24
C GLY A 124 2.89 1.62 -0.23
N PRO A 125 3.58 1.68 -1.38
CA PRO A 125 4.93 2.25 -1.45
C PRO A 125 4.98 3.75 -1.10
N LEU A 126 3.90 4.52 -1.33
CA LEU A 126 3.81 5.91 -0.88
C LEU A 126 3.72 6.02 0.65
N ALA A 127 2.99 5.13 1.31
CA ALA A 127 2.90 5.08 2.77
C ALA A 127 4.25 4.70 3.40
N GLU A 128 4.95 3.75 2.81
CA GLU A 128 6.32 3.41 3.22
C GLU A 128 7.27 4.59 3.02
N ALA A 129 7.22 5.26 1.86
CA ALA A 129 8.03 6.45 1.59
C ALA A 129 7.75 7.56 2.60
N LYS A 130 6.47 7.83 2.91
CA LYS A 130 6.07 8.81 3.91
C LYS A 130 6.61 8.47 5.30
N TYR A 131 6.53 7.20 5.69
CA TYR A 131 7.09 6.75 6.97
C TYR A 131 8.59 7.02 7.07
N VAL A 132 9.35 6.72 6.00
CA VAL A 132 10.80 6.93 5.99
C VAL A 132 11.14 8.41 6.13
N VAL A 133 10.52 9.29 5.34
CA VAL A 133 10.81 10.74 5.43
C VAL A 133 10.35 11.34 6.76
N ASP A 134 9.19 10.93 7.29
CA ASP A 134 8.71 11.38 8.61
C ASP A 134 9.68 10.94 9.73
N LYS A 135 10.40 9.81 9.57
CA LYS A 135 11.42 9.35 10.53
C LYS A 135 12.74 10.08 10.41
N ASP A 136 13.07 10.56 9.22
CA ASP A 136 14.28 11.31 8.95
C ASP A 136 14.09 12.84 9.10
N ASP A 137 12.90 13.28 9.59
CA ASP A 137 12.50 14.69 9.73
C ASP A 137 12.54 15.47 8.40
N GLU A 138 12.24 14.76 7.30
CA GLU A 138 12.18 15.29 5.95
C GLU A 138 10.73 15.56 5.49
N LEU A 139 10.57 16.46 4.52
CA LEU A 139 9.26 16.80 3.97
C LEU A 139 8.81 15.76 2.94
N PHE A 140 7.64 15.16 3.18
CA PHE A 140 6.94 14.34 2.19
C PHE A 140 6.46 15.22 1.01
N ASN A 141 7.23 15.21 -0.08
CA ASN A 141 7.03 16.07 -1.25
C ASN A 141 7.06 15.28 -2.56
N ARG A 142 6.09 15.51 -3.43
CA ARG A 142 5.95 14.87 -4.76
C ARG A 142 7.13 15.10 -5.71
N GLN A 143 7.85 16.21 -5.57
CA GLN A 143 9.03 16.46 -6.40
C GLN A 143 10.18 15.52 -6.07
N LEU A 144 10.27 15.09 -4.80
CA LEU A 144 11.31 14.19 -4.30
C LEU A 144 10.85 12.73 -4.42
N ILE A 145 9.60 12.45 -4.06
CA ILE A 145 8.98 11.14 -4.13
C ILE A 145 8.16 11.07 -5.41
N ASN A 146 8.83 10.72 -6.50
CA ASN A 146 8.21 10.45 -7.79
C ASN A 146 8.05 8.94 -8.03
N LEU A 147 7.36 8.54 -9.11
CA LEU A 147 7.13 7.14 -9.47
C LEU A 147 8.40 6.28 -9.50
N LYS A 148 9.52 6.82 -9.98
CA LYS A 148 10.79 6.08 -10.01
C LYS A 148 11.35 5.85 -8.60
N ALA A 149 11.15 6.81 -7.70
CA ALA A 149 11.60 6.72 -6.32
C ALA A 149 10.86 5.62 -5.54
N LEU A 150 9.61 5.29 -5.91
CA LEU A 150 8.83 4.24 -5.23
C LEU A 150 9.50 2.85 -5.25
N LYS A 151 10.38 2.58 -6.22
CA LYS A 151 11.18 1.35 -6.25
C LYS A 151 12.09 1.19 -5.02
N ASN A 152 12.44 2.29 -4.36
CA ASN A 152 13.24 2.29 -3.13
C ASN A 152 12.40 2.05 -1.87
N TYR A 153 11.07 1.94 -1.99
CA TYR A 153 10.09 1.82 -0.90
C TYR A 153 9.15 0.64 -1.13
N GLY A 154 9.70 -0.53 -1.44
CA GLY A 154 8.93 -1.76 -1.68
C GLY A 154 8.13 -1.78 -3.00
N GLY A 155 7.96 -0.65 -3.68
CA GLY A 155 7.03 -0.50 -4.81
C GLY A 155 7.40 -1.20 -6.12
N SER A 156 8.41 -2.07 -6.16
CA SER A 156 8.85 -2.67 -7.42
C SER A 156 7.80 -3.62 -8.01
N SER A 157 7.21 -4.49 -7.18
CA SER A 157 6.10 -5.37 -7.57
C SER A 157 4.84 -4.59 -7.91
N ASP A 158 4.52 -3.56 -7.13
CA ASP A 158 3.34 -2.72 -7.37
C ASP A 158 3.45 -1.99 -8.70
N LEU A 159 4.60 -1.39 -8.99
CA LEU A 159 4.84 -0.69 -10.25
C LEU A 159 4.82 -1.64 -11.45
N ALA A 160 5.25 -2.88 -11.30
CA ALA A 160 5.14 -3.89 -12.35
C ALA A 160 3.65 -4.20 -12.64
N LEU A 161 2.84 -4.37 -11.58
CA LEU A 161 1.41 -4.60 -11.77
C LEU A 161 0.69 -3.35 -12.32
N VAL A 162 1.08 -2.15 -11.89
CA VAL A 162 0.57 -0.89 -12.47
C VAL A 162 0.89 -0.80 -13.96
N ASP A 163 2.09 -1.25 -14.40
CA ASP A 163 2.41 -1.33 -15.82
C ASP A 163 1.47 -2.29 -16.56
N GLU A 164 1.18 -3.48 -16.02
CA GLU A 164 0.19 -4.41 -16.59
C GLU A 164 -1.19 -3.77 -16.77
N TYR A 165 -1.66 -3.01 -15.78
CA TYR A 165 -2.90 -2.23 -15.88
C TYR A 165 -2.81 -1.23 -17.04
N LEU A 166 -1.74 -0.42 -17.12
CA LEU A 166 -1.58 0.59 -18.16
C LEU A 166 -1.47 -0.01 -19.56
N GLN A 167 -0.89 -1.20 -19.71
CA GLN A 167 -0.87 -1.91 -21.01
C GLN A 167 -2.29 -2.30 -21.47
N SER A 168 -3.19 -2.65 -20.53
CA SER A 168 -4.60 -2.92 -20.88
C SER A 168 -5.38 -1.64 -21.23
N PHE A 169 -4.99 -0.50 -20.64
CA PHE A 169 -5.70 0.77 -20.76
C PHE A 169 -5.59 1.41 -22.15
N SER A 170 -4.38 1.53 -22.67
CA SER A 170 -4.13 2.16 -23.98
C SER A 170 -2.85 1.60 -24.60
N ALA A 171 -2.71 1.68 -25.92
CA ALA A 171 -1.43 1.45 -26.60
C ALA A 171 -0.58 2.73 -26.69
N ASP A 172 -1.18 3.90 -26.41
CA ASP A 172 -0.52 5.20 -26.51
C ASP A 172 0.23 5.54 -25.21
N GLU A 173 1.55 5.73 -25.32
CA GLU A 173 2.43 6.01 -24.18
C GLU A 173 2.15 7.36 -23.50
N GLN A 174 1.68 8.36 -24.25
CA GLN A 174 1.33 9.65 -23.69
C GLN A 174 0.07 9.52 -22.82
N GLN A 175 -0.95 8.81 -23.31
CA GLN A 175 -2.17 8.52 -22.55
C GLN A 175 -1.88 7.70 -21.29
N LYS A 176 -1.01 6.69 -21.37
CA LYS A 176 -0.57 5.92 -20.19
C LYS A 176 0.11 6.83 -19.17
N THR A 177 1.03 7.69 -19.64
CA THR A 177 1.77 8.62 -18.78
C THR A 177 0.85 9.61 -18.08
N ASP A 178 -0.08 10.21 -18.84
CA ASP A 178 -1.04 11.18 -18.30
C ASP A 178 -1.97 10.52 -17.27
N LYS A 179 -2.46 9.32 -17.58
CA LYS A 179 -3.31 8.55 -16.66
C LYS A 179 -2.56 8.15 -15.40
N LEU A 180 -1.31 7.68 -15.53
CA LEU A 180 -0.50 7.33 -14.38
C LEU A 180 -0.20 8.54 -13.48
N ASN A 181 0.07 9.71 -14.06
CA ASN A 181 0.28 10.95 -13.29
C ASN A 181 -0.97 11.40 -12.51
N GLU A 182 -2.16 11.26 -13.12
CA GLU A 182 -3.44 11.50 -12.48
C GLU A 182 -3.62 10.56 -11.26
N LEU A 183 -3.44 9.27 -11.47
CA LEU A 183 -3.63 8.24 -10.45
C LEU A 183 -2.59 8.36 -9.33
N PHE A 184 -1.33 8.64 -9.67
CA PHE A 184 -0.27 8.92 -8.71
C PHE A 184 -0.59 10.15 -7.85
N THR A 185 -1.12 11.21 -8.45
CA THR A 185 -1.58 12.40 -7.73
C THR A 185 -2.65 12.04 -6.71
N ALA A 186 -3.66 11.27 -7.12
CA ALA A 186 -4.72 10.83 -6.22
C ALA A 186 -4.20 9.96 -5.07
N ALA A 187 -3.28 9.02 -5.35
CA ALA A 187 -2.66 8.17 -4.34
C ALA A 187 -1.82 8.98 -3.34
N PHE A 188 -1.06 9.97 -3.83
CA PHE A 188 -0.28 10.86 -2.96
C PHE A 188 -1.18 11.69 -2.06
N ASP A 189 -2.25 12.29 -2.59
CA ASP A 189 -3.22 13.04 -1.77
C ASP A 189 -3.92 12.16 -0.73
N PHE A 190 -4.18 10.90 -1.07
CA PHE A 190 -4.72 9.94 -0.13
C PHE A 190 -3.78 9.73 1.07
N VAL A 191 -2.50 9.49 0.82
CA VAL A 191 -1.49 9.29 1.89
C VAL A 191 -1.20 10.57 2.66
N ASN A 192 -1.22 11.72 1.99
CA ASN A 192 -0.99 13.02 2.62
C ASN A 192 -2.20 13.56 3.41
N ASN A 193 -3.35 12.89 3.35
CA ASN A 193 -4.50 13.24 4.16
C ASN A 193 -4.30 12.78 5.62
N ASP A 194 -4.36 13.72 6.57
CA ASP A 194 -4.12 13.46 7.99
C ASP A 194 -4.97 12.32 8.58
N ALA A 195 -6.24 12.20 8.17
CA ALA A 195 -7.14 11.18 8.71
C ALA A 195 -6.76 9.79 8.18
N ASN A 196 -6.46 9.70 6.89
CA ASN A 196 -5.97 8.47 6.27
C ASN A 196 -4.60 8.09 6.84
N TRP A 197 -3.68 9.04 6.98
CA TRP A 197 -2.36 8.80 7.56
C TRP A 197 -2.44 8.30 9.01
N ALA A 198 -3.35 8.87 9.82
CA ALA A 198 -3.60 8.38 11.17
C ALA A 198 -4.17 6.95 11.18
N ALA A 199 -5.00 6.59 10.20
CA ALA A 199 -5.50 5.23 10.05
C ALA A 199 -4.40 4.24 9.62
N ILE A 200 -3.61 4.60 8.60
CA ILE A 200 -2.44 3.84 8.14
C ILE A 200 -1.46 3.62 9.29
N THR A 201 -1.10 4.66 10.03
CA THR A 201 -0.16 4.58 11.16
C THR A 201 -0.67 3.61 12.23
N LYS A 202 -1.95 3.72 12.62
CA LYS A 202 -2.54 2.83 13.62
C LYS A 202 -2.53 1.37 13.17
N LEU A 203 -2.84 1.11 11.89
CA LEU A 203 -2.82 -0.23 11.33
C LEU A 203 -1.37 -0.75 11.19
N ALA A 204 -0.42 0.08 10.79
CA ALA A 204 0.99 -0.29 10.69
C ALA A 204 1.56 -0.69 12.07
N ASP A 205 1.23 0.06 13.13
CA ASP A 205 1.60 -0.29 14.49
C ASP A 205 0.99 -1.65 14.92
N TYR A 206 -0.23 -1.93 14.47
CA TYR A 206 -0.89 -3.22 14.69
C TYR A 206 -0.19 -4.37 13.96
N ILE A 207 0.05 -4.23 12.65
CA ILE A 207 0.78 -5.20 11.82
C ILE A 207 2.16 -5.48 12.41
N TYR A 208 2.88 -4.42 12.82
CA TYR A 208 4.22 -4.55 13.39
C TYR A 208 4.23 -5.28 14.74
N GLY A 209 3.18 -5.11 15.55
CA GLY A 209 2.99 -5.75 16.85
C GLY A 209 2.34 -7.14 16.79
N ALA A 210 1.82 -7.55 15.64
CA ALA A 210 1.08 -8.79 15.49
C ALA A 210 1.95 -10.02 15.77
N SER A 211 1.42 -10.93 16.58
CA SER A 211 1.99 -12.27 16.79
C SER A 211 1.31 -13.34 15.94
N GLU A 212 0.22 -12.98 15.27
CA GLU A 212 -0.59 -13.88 14.45
C GLU A 212 -0.03 -13.97 13.02
N ASN A 213 -0.29 -15.09 12.36
CA ASN A 213 0.17 -15.31 10.99
C ASN A 213 -0.75 -14.68 9.94
N ILE A 214 -1.97 -14.30 10.32
CA ILE A 214 -2.99 -13.72 9.45
C ILE A 214 -3.71 -12.63 10.24
N ILE A 215 -3.97 -11.48 9.59
CA ILE A 215 -4.92 -10.47 10.06
C ILE A 215 -6.05 -10.44 9.03
N ASP A 216 -7.26 -10.76 9.46
CA ASP A 216 -8.42 -10.88 8.58
C ASP A 216 -9.07 -9.51 8.26
N TYR A 217 -9.90 -9.50 7.22
CA TYR A 217 -10.60 -8.32 6.72
C TYR A 217 -11.34 -7.53 7.83
N GLU A 218 -12.13 -8.23 8.65
CA GLU A 218 -12.98 -7.62 9.67
C GLU A 218 -12.16 -6.89 10.74
N GLU A 219 -11.01 -7.47 11.09
CA GLU A 219 -10.11 -6.90 12.08
C GLU A 219 -9.47 -5.60 11.57
N VAL A 220 -8.98 -5.62 10.33
CA VAL A 220 -8.49 -4.44 9.64
C VAL A 220 -9.56 -3.35 9.62
N VAL A 221 -10.76 -3.66 9.16
CA VAL A 221 -11.86 -2.69 9.01
C VAL A 221 -12.16 -2.03 10.35
N SER A 222 -12.24 -2.82 11.42
CA SER A 222 -12.44 -2.32 12.78
C SER A 222 -11.37 -1.31 13.19
N ILE A 223 -10.09 -1.59 12.93
CA ILE A 223 -8.98 -0.69 13.26
C ILE A 223 -9.09 0.63 12.48
N LEU A 224 -9.35 0.55 11.18
CA LEU A 224 -9.43 1.70 10.28
C LEU A 224 -10.62 2.61 10.64
N GLU A 225 -11.81 2.05 10.81
CA GLU A 225 -13.02 2.82 11.15
C GLU A 225 -12.87 3.53 12.50
N GLN A 226 -12.34 2.84 13.52
CA GLN A 226 -12.07 3.45 14.82
C GLN A 226 -11.07 4.60 14.71
N SER A 227 -10.02 4.47 13.88
CA SER A 227 -9.02 5.53 13.71
C SER A 227 -9.61 6.79 13.08
N VAL A 228 -10.38 6.61 12.00
CA VAL A 228 -11.05 7.71 11.28
C VAL A 228 -12.05 8.40 12.20
N ALA A 229 -12.89 7.65 12.92
CA ALA A 229 -13.85 8.22 13.87
C ALA A 229 -13.15 9.00 15.00
N HIS A 230 -12.07 8.47 15.56
CA HIS A 230 -11.29 9.14 16.59
C HIS A 230 -10.66 10.45 16.08
N PHE A 231 -10.13 10.46 14.85
CA PHE A 231 -9.58 11.67 14.23
C PHE A 231 -10.64 12.76 14.04
N GLN A 232 -11.80 12.41 13.50
CA GLN A 232 -12.92 13.34 13.29
C GLN A 232 -13.43 13.95 14.61
N ASN A 233 -13.51 13.14 15.67
CA ASN A 233 -13.91 13.59 17.01
C ASN A 233 -12.92 14.59 17.61
N ARG A 234 -11.61 14.34 17.48
CA ARG A 234 -10.58 15.28 17.96
C ARG A 234 -10.64 16.62 17.25
N ARG A 235 -10.76 16.61 15.92
CA ARG A 235 -10.85 17.84 15.11
C ARG A 235 -12.09 18.67 15.44
N SER A 236 -13.22 18.00 15.71
CA SER A 236 -14.47 18.66 16.12
C SER A 236 -14.37 19.31 17.49
N LYS A 237 -13.70 18.66 18.47
CA LYS A 237 -13.45 19.24 19.80
C LYS A 237 -12.52 20.44 19.73
N ALA A 238 -11.43 20.35 18.96
CA ALA A 238 -10.49 21.47 18.78
C ALA A 238 -11.19 22.71 18.18
N ARG A 239 -12.05 22.53 17.16
CA ARG A 239 -12.83 23.63 16.57
C ARG A 239 -13.79 24.30 17.56
N ARG A 240 -14.42 23.54 18.48
CA ARG A 240 -15.29 24.11 19.51
C ARG A 240 -14.51 24.91 20.55
N HIS A 241 -13.25 24.57 20.81
CA HIS A 241 -12.41 25.25 21.78
C HIS A 241 -11.82 26.58 21.27
N TYR A 242 -11.75 26.76 19.94
CA TYR A 242 -11.29 28.01 19.33
C TYR A 242 -12.42 29.01 19.00
N ASN A 243 -13.68 28.56 19.03
CA ASN A 243 -14.86 29.36 18.64
C ASN A 243 -15.80 29.67 19.82
N GLY A 244 -15.37 29.44 21.06
CA GLY A 244 -16.10 29.77 22.29
C GLY A 244 -15.20 30.54 23.23
#